data_AF-A0A7C6F7P1-F1
#
_entry.id   AF-A0A7C6F7P1-F1
#
_cell.length_a   1.000
_cell.length_b   1.000
_cell.length_c   1.000
_cell.angle_alpha   90.00
_cell.angle_beta   90.00
_cell.angle_gamma   90.00
#
_symmetry.space_group_name_H-M   'P 1'
#
loop_
_entity.id
_entity.type
_entity.pdbx_description
1 polymer ?
#
loop_
_entity_poly.entity_id
_entity_poly.type
_entity_poly.pdbx_seq_one_letter_code
_entity_poly.pdbx_strand_id
1 'polypeptide(L)' 'AAINEALAESGAASLKQMGIVMKAAQARLKGKNVDGKTLSEKVRSRLA' A
#
# COMPACT_ATOMS: atom_id res chain seq x y z
N ALA A 1 -8.00 3.95 4.72
CA ALA A 1 -7.08 4.92 5.36
C ALA A 1 -5.63 4.63 4.94
N ALA A 2 -4.94 3.67 5.56
CA ALA A 2 -3.50 3.45 5.37
C ALA A 2 -3.00 3.33 3.91
N ILE A 3 -3.74 2.63 3.03
CA ILE A 3 -3.37 2.51 1.61
C ILE A 3 -3.49 3.84 0.86
N ASN A 4 -4.54 4.62 1.11
CA ASN A 4 -4.74 5.90 0.43
C ASN A 4 -3.71 6.92 0.89
N GLU A 5 -3.40 6.94 2.19
CA GLU A 5 -2.33 7.77 2.72
C GLU A 5 -0.98 7.34 2.13
N ALA A 6 -0.68 6.05 2.09
CA ALA A 6 0.54 5.54 1.47
C ALA A 6 0.63 5.90 -0.03
N LEU A 7 -0.49 5.87 -0.76
CA LEU A 7 -0.55 6.29 -2.17
C LEU A 7 -0.31 7.79 -2.32
N ALA A 8 -0.97 8.61 -1.50
CA ALA A 8 -0.83 10.06 -1.54
C ALA A 8 0.59 10.51 -1.16
N GLU A 9 1.19 9.87 -0.17
CA GLU A 9 2.53 10.18 0.33
C GLU A 9 3.64 9.69 -0.62
N SER A 10 3.42 8.56 -1.29
CA SER A 10 4.38 8.01 -2.26
C SER A 10 4.25 8.59 -3.67
N GLY A 11 3.16 9.29 -3.99
CA GLY A 11 2.85 9.76 -5.34
C GLY A 11 2.75 8.62 -6.35
N ALA A 12 2.44 7.40 -5.90
CA ALA A 12 2.45 6.23 -6.76
C ALA A 12 1.25 6.24 -7.71
N ALA A 13 1.54 6.20 -9.01
CA ALA A 13 0.56 6.20 -10.09
C ALA A 13 0.65 4.95 -10.97
N SER A 14 1.52 4.00 -10.62
CA SER A 14 1.70 2.77 -11.40
C SER A 14 2.01 1.56 -10.54
N LEU A 15 1.70 0.38 -11.06
CA LEU A 15 2.04 -0.90 -10.44
C LEU A 15 3.55 -1.09 -10.22
N LYS A 16 4.43 -0.41 -10.98
CA LYS A 16 5.88 -0.43 -10.73
C LYS A 16 6.25 0.16 -9.36
N GLN A 17 5.43 1.07 -8.85
CA GLN A 17 5.63 1.70 -7.54
C GLN A 17 4.96 0.92 -6.39
N MET A 18 4.32 -0.22 -6.68
CA MET A 18 3.62 -1.03 -5.68
C MET A 18 4.50 -1.40 -4.48
N GLY A 19 5.79 -1.66 -4.68
CA GLY A 19 6.71 -1.99 -3.59
C GLY A 19 6.91 -0.85 -2.58
N ILE A 20 6.90 0.40 -3.04
CA ILE A 20 6.99 1.59 -2.18
C ILE A 20 5.67 1.76 -1.40
N VAL A 21 4.53 1.61 -2.06
CA VAL A 21 3.21 1.70 -1.42
C VAL A 21 3.03 0.60 -0.37
N MET A 22 3.46 -0.63 -0.66
CA MET A 22 3.45 -1.75 0.29
C MET A 22 4.24 -1.40 1.56
N LYS A 23 5.48 -0.93 1.41
CA LYS A 23 6.33 -0.56 2.54
C LYS A 23 5.71 0.56 3.37
N ALA A 24 5.22 1.61 2.72
CA ALA A 24 4.57 2.73 3.42
C ALA A 24 3.30 2.30 4.16
N ALA A 25 2.45 1.48 3.53
CA ALA A 25 1.24 0.96 4.16
C ALA A 25 1.58 0.00 5.32
N GLN A 26 2.58 -0.87 5.18
CA GLN A 26 3.04 -1.77 6.24
C GLN A 26 3.66 -1.00 7.42
N ALA A 27 4.43 0.05 7.17
CA ALA A 27 4.99 0.90 8.22
C ALA A 27 3.89 1.55 9.06
N ARG A 28 2.81 2.03 8.41
CA ARG A 28 1.62 2.60 9.07
C ARG A 28 0.78 1.57 9.83
N LEU A 29 0.83 0.32 9.42
CA LEU A 29 0.09 -0.78 10.03
C LEU A 29 0.96 -1.63 10.98
N LYS A 30 2.20 -1.19 11.27
CA LYS A 30 3.13 -1.90 12.15
C LYS A 30 2.49 -2.05 13.55
N GLY A 31 2.43 -3.29 14.04
CA GLY A 31 1.75 -3.62 15.31
C GLY A 31 0.29 -4.05 15.17
N LYS A 32 -0.28 -4.04 13.95
CA LYS A 32 -1.57 -4.67 13.63
C LYS A 32 -1.34 -5.95 12.83
N ASN A 33 -2.24 -6.92 12.95
CA ASN A 33 -2.23 -8.09 12.08
C ASN A 33 -2.63 -7.67 10.66
N VAL A 34 -1.62 -7.54 9.80
CA VAL A 34 -1.80 -7.19 8.40
C VAL A 34 -1.75 -8.47 7.57
N ASP A 35 -2.86 -8.78 6.91
CA ASP A 35 -2.87 -9.79 5.86
C ASP A 35 -2.19 -9.22 4.61
N GLY A 36 -0.97 -9.69 4.34
CA GLY A 36 -0.14 -9.19 3.24
C GLY A 36 -0.72 -9.45 1.85
N LYS A 37 -1.52 -10.50 1.68
CA LYS A 37 -2.20 -10.82 0.43
C LYS A 37 -3.32 -9.82 0.16
N THR A 38 -4.17 -9.60 1.15
CA THR A 38 -5.27 -8.64 1.11
C THR A 38 -4.75 -7.22 0.91
N LEU A 39 -3.62 -6.88 1.55
CA LEU A 39 -2.96 -5.59 1.34
C LEU A 39 -2.51 -5.45 -0.13
N SER A 40 -1.84 -6.48 -0.68
CA SER A 40 -1.41 -6.51 -2.08
C SER A 40 -2.56 -6.36 -3.08
N GLU A 41 -3.65 -7.09 -2.90
CA GLU A 41 -4.81 -7.00 -3.79
C GLU A 41 -5.42 -5.60 -3.76
N LYS A 42 -5.59 -5.01 -2.56
CA LYS A 42 -6.13 -3.66 -2.42
C LYS A 42 -5.24 -2.58 -3.04
N VAL A 43 -3.92 -2.68 -2.86
CA VAL A 43 -2.99 -1.72 -3.47
C VAL A 43 -2.93 -1.90 -4.99
N ARG A 44 -2.90 -3.14 -5.48
CA ARG A 44 -2.95 -3.44 -6.91
C ARG A 44 -4.22 -2.87 -7.54
N SER A 45 -5.37 -3.07 -6.91
CA SER A 45 -6.66 -2.51 -7.38
C SER A 45 -6.71 -0.99 -7.40
N ARG A 46 -5.83 -0.29 -6.68
CA ARG A 46 -5.74 1.18 -6.65
C ARG A 46 -4.75 1.75 -7.66
N LEU A 47 -3.83 0.92 -8.14
CA LEU A 47 -2.74 1.26 -9.05
C LEU A 47 -2.92 0.69 -10.46
N ALA A 48 -3.90 -0.21 -10.63
CA ALA A 48 -4.42 -0.65 -11.92
C ALA A 48 -5.44 0.36 -12.42
#